data_AF-A0A821QHH0-F1
#
_entry.id   AF-A0A821QHH0-F1
#
_cell.length_a   1.000
_cell.length_b   1.000
_cell.length_c   1.000
_cell.angle_alpha   90.00
_cell.angle_beta   90.00
_cell.angle_gamma   90.00
#
_symmetry.space_group_name_H-M   'P 1'
#
loop_
_entity.id
_entity.type
_entity.pdbx_description
1 polymer ?
#
loop_
_entity_poly.entity_id
_entity_poly.type
_entity_poly.pdbx_seq_one_letter_code
_entity_poly.pdbx_strand_id
1 'polypeptide(L)'
;NGDIYLKNLDLCLSKLKQFNKRIIWIQLPPSESKSAEHINNLLLKLNQSIIDKINQYSINLLNLSDCFKSNTNIRHNDGIHFTPYGHRLITAQVADHMAHLQQPQPPSNINSTTSPSSNNKLVVTERTNFGPSTQGYKKFHQFKDRNRYKPFYRL
;
A
#
# COMPACT_ATOMS: atom_id res chain seq x y z
N ASN A 1 21.44 -12.87 5.90
CA ASN A 1 20.44 -13.44 6.83
C ASN A 1 19.06 -12.79 6.69
N GLY A 2 18.46 -12.85 5.50
CA GLY A 2 17.06 -12.42 5.30
C GLY A 2 16.02 -13.48 5.74
N ASP A 3 16.45 -14.73 5.94
CA ASP A 3 15.56 -15.86 6.23
C ASP A 3 14.85 -15.73 7.57
N ILE A 4 15.50 -15.15 8.58
CA ILE A 4 14.88 -14.89 9.89
C ILE A 4 13.72 -13.90 9.72
N TYR A 5 13.90 -12.85 8.91
CA TYR A 5 12.86 -11.87 8.62
C TYR A 5 11.66 -12.53 7.92
N LEU A 6 11.92 -13.36 6.89
CA LEU A 6 10.85 -14.06 6.15
C LEU A 6 10.12 -15.09 7.02
N LYS A 7 10.81 -15.80 7.93
CA LYS A 7 10.18 -16.71 8.90
C LYS A 7 9.29 -15.95 9.89
N ASN A 8 9.75 -14.81 10.39
CA ASN A 8 8.94 -13.97 11.29
C ASN A 8 7.72 -13.37 10.57
N LEU A 9 7.88 -12.97 9.31
CA LEU A 9 6.76 -12.53 8.48
C LEU A 9 5.72 -13.65 8.32
N ASP A 10 6.15 -14.87 7.96
CA ASP A 10 5.27 -16.03 7.80
C ASP A 10 4.50 -16.35 9.10
N LEU A 11 5.17 -16.32 10.24
CA LEU A 11 4.53 -16.47 11.56
C LEU A 11 3.52 -15.36 11.86
N CYS A 12 3.82 -14.11 11.48
CA CYS A 12 2.89 -12.98 11.64
C CYS A 12 1.63 -13.17 10.77
N LEU A 13 1.81 -13.49 9.49
CA LEU A 13 0.69 -13.65 8.55
C LEU A 13 -0.22 -14.83 8.91
N SER A 14 0.36 -15.95 9.34
CA SER A 14 -0.41 -17.12 9.81
C SER A 14 -1.27 -16.79 11.04
N LYS A 15 -0.74 -16.05 12.02
CA LYS A 15 -1.52 -15.56 13.17
C LYS A 15 -2.60 -14.59 12.75
N LEU A 16 -2.27 -13.63 11.88
CA LEU A 16 -3.25 -12.64 11.41
C LEU A 16 -4.45 -13.29 10.71
N LYS A 17 -4.22 -14.38 9.95
CA LYS A 17 -5.30 -15.12 9.29
C LYS A 17 -6.30 -15.82 10.20
N GLN A 18 -5.90 -16.11 11.43
CA GLN A 18 -6.82 -16.68 12.42
C GLN A 18 -7.88 -15.66 12.83
N PHE A 19 -7.59 -14.37 12.68
CA PHE A 19 -8.60 -13.34 12.85
C PHE A 19 -9.46 -13.30 11.58
N ASN A 20 -10.76 -13.54 11.72
CA ASN A 20 -11.74 -13.38 10.65
C ASN A 20 -11.98 -11.89 10.32
N LYS A 21 -10.90 -11.19 9.96
CA LYS A 21 -10.87 -9.77 9.64
C LYS A 21 -10.18 -9.60 8.29
N ARG A 22 -10.55 -8.52 7.60
CA ARG A 22 -9.85 -8.08 6.41
C ARG A 22 -8.49 -7.51 6.83
N ILE A 23 -7.42 -8.06 6.27
CA ILE A 23 -6.05 -7.63 6.53
C ILE A 23 -5.55 -6.87 5.29
N ILE A 24 -4.90 -5.74 5.53
CA ILE A 24 -4.19 -4.95 4.53
C ILE A 24 -2.75 -4.83 5.02
N TRP A 25 -1.82 -5.33 4.22
CA TRP A 25 -0.39 -5.11 4.42
C TRP A 25 0.02 -3.82 3.73
N ILE A 26 0.55 -2.88 4.49
CA ILE A 26 1.01 -1.59 3.98
C ILE A 26 2.53 -1.65 3.87
N GLN A 27 3.04 -1.65 2.65
CA GLN A 27 4.46 -1.54 2.40
C GLN A 27 4.85 -0.06 2.32
N LEU A 28 5.70 0.37 3.24
CA LEU A 28 6.21 1.74 3.29
C LEU A 28 7.34 1.96 2.27
N PRO A 29 7.52 3.19 1.75
CA PRO A 29 8.71 3.54 0.98
C PRO A 29 10.00 3.35 1.81
N PRO A 30 11.17 3.18 1.16
CA PRO A 30 12.45 3.09 1.85
C PRO A 30 12.77 4.39 2.61
N SER A 31 13.64 4.29 3.60
CA SER A 31 14.19 5.45 4.30
C SER A 31 15.12 6.25 3.38
N GLU A 32 15.20 7.55 3.55
CA GLU A 32 16.16 8.43 2.84
C GLU A 32 17.45 8.63 3.66
N SER A 33 17.52 8.07 4.87
CA SER A 33 18.68 8.17 5.74
C SER A 33 19.83 7.32 5.25
N LYS A 34 21.04 7.88 5.22
CA LYS A 34 22.28 7.13 4.98
C LYS A 34 22.50 6.04 6.03
N SER A 35 22.11 6.27 7.28
CA SER A 35 22.25 5.26 8.35
C SER A 35 21.34 4.05 8.14
N ALA A 36 20.27 4.20 7.35
CA ALA A 36 19.33 3.14 7.02
C ALA A 36 19.62 2.44 5.69
N GLU A 37 20.68 2.82 4.96
CA GLU A 37 20.98 2.30 3.62
C GLU A 37 21.11 0.77 3.60
N HIS A 38 21.78 0.19 4.61
CA HIS A 38 21.91 -1.27 4.70
C HIS A 38 20.54 -1.97 4.83
N ILE A 39 19.65 -1.42 5.65
CA ILE A 39 18.29 -1.95 5.85
C ILE A 39 17.46 -1.78 4.58
N ASN A 40 17.53 -0.62 3.92
CA ASN A 40 16.86 -0.39 2.64
C ASN A 40 17.31 -1.41 1.58
N ASN A 41 18.62 -1.64 1.46
CA ASN A 41 19.17 -2.61 0.52
C ASN A 41 18.72 -4.05 0.84
N LEU A 42 18.64 -4.41 2.13
CA LEU A 42 18.08 -5.69 2.54
C LEU A 42 16.60 -5.81 2.17
N LEU A 43 15.79 -4.78 2.47
CA LEU A 43 14.36 -4.77 2.15
C LEU A 43 14.11 -4.80 0.64
N LEU A 44 14.91 -4.09 -0.16
CA LEU A 44 14.85 -4.15 -1.63
C LEU A 44 15.11 -5.56 -2.15
N LYS A 45 16.11 -6.26 -1.61
CA LYS A 45 16.41 -7.66 -1.97
C LYS A 45 15.29 -8.62 -1.58
N LEU A 46 14.65 -8.37 -0.43
CA LEU A 46 13.58 -9.23 0.08
C LEU A 46 12.19 -8.86 -0.45
N ASN A 47 12.07 -7.76 -1.20
CA ASN A 47 10.78 -7.18 -1.56
C ASN A 47 9.86 -8.20 -2.26
N GLN A 48 10.39 -8.88 -3.28
CA GLN A 48 9.62 -9.88 -4.01
C GLN A 48 9.19 -11.03 -3.10
N SER A 49 10.08 -11.56 -2.25
CA SER A 49 9.74 -12.63 -1.31
C SER A 49 8.70 -12.21 -0.28
N ILE A 50 8.69 -10.94 0.14
CA ILE A 50 7.64 -10.38 1.01
C ILE A 50 6.30 -10.36 0.27
N ILE A 51 6.27 -9.84 -0.96
CA ILE A 51 5.07 -9.77 -1.80
C ILE A 51 4.52 -11.18 -2.06
N ASP A 52 5.39 -12.14 -2.39
CA ASP A 52 5.02 -13.53 -2.62
C ASP A 52 4.38 -14.15 -1.38
N LYS A 53 4.91 -13.86 -0.19
CA LYS A 53 4.31 -14.28 1.08
C LYS A 53 2.95 -13.64 1.30
N ILE A 54 2.82 -12.33 1.13
CA ILE A 54 1.52 -11.63 1.25
C ILE A 54 0.46 -12.25 0.32
N ASN A 55 0.84 -12.55 -0.92
CA ASN A 55 -0.02 -13.18 -1.91
C ASN A 55 -0.35 -14.64 -1.58
N GLN A 56 0.61 -15.43 -1.07
CA GLN A 56 0.39 -16.80 -0.60
C GLN A 56 -0.71 -16.85 0.46
N TYR A 57 -0.73 -15.86 1.37
CA TYR A 57 -1.78 -15.73 2.36
C TYR A 57 -3.02 -15.00 1.82
N SER A 58 -3.12 -14.61 0.55
CA SER A 58 -4.28 -13.85 0.04
C SER A 58 -4.61 -12.63 0.92
N ILE A 59 -3.59 -11.85 1.28
CA ILE A 59 -3.71 -10.61 2.04
C ILE A 59 -3.61 -9.44 1.05
N ASN A 60 -4.42 -8.40 1.26
CA ASN A 60 -4.39 -7.22 0.40
C ASN A 60 -3.07 -6.48 0.60
N LEU A 61 -2.41 -6.08 -0.49
CA LEU A 61 -1.18 -5.32 -0.47
C LEU A 61 -1.44 -3.87 -0.91
N LEU A 62 -1.00 -2.92 -0.10
CA LEU A 62 -0.89 -1.52 -0.47
C LEU A 62 0.60 -1.14 -0.52
N ASN A 63 1.17 -1.03 -1.72
CA ASN A 63 2.55 -0.62 -1.92
C ASN A 63 2.67 0.90 -2.06
N LEU A 64 3.06 1.58 -0.98
CA LEU A 64 3.25 3.03 -0.96
C LEU A 64 4.57 3.48 -1.61
N SER A 65 5.51 2.56 -1.86
CA SER A 65 6.77 2.89 -2.52
C SER A 65 6.55 3.44 -3.92
N ASP A 66 5.57 2.90 -4.65
CA ASP A 66 5.23 3.38 -6.00
C ASP A 66 4.48 4.71 -5.96
N CYS A 67 3.58 4.88 -4.99
CA CYS A 67 2.78 6.10 -4.82
C CYS A 67 3.63 7.35 -4.53
N PHE A 68 4.81 7.17 -3.93
CA PHE A 68 5.60 8.29 -3.42
C PHE A 68 6.87 8.60 -4.23
N LYS A 69 7.12 7.91 -5.35
CA LYS A 69 8.31 8.18 -6.19
C LYS A 69 8.43 9.63 -6.67
N SER A 70 7.30 10.30 -6.88
CA SER A 70 7.25 11.69 -7.36
C SER A 70 7.07 12.74 -6.25
N ASN A 71 6.91 12.32 -4.99
CA ASN A 71 6.65 13.23 -3.89
C ASN A 71 7.96 13.57 -3.17
N THR A 72 8.31 14.85 -3.14
CA THR A 72 9.44 15.35 -2.35
C THR A 72 8.98 15.75 -0.94
N ASN A 73 9.91 15.78 0.03
CA ASN A 73 9.66 16.26 1.40
C ASN A 73 8.60 15.47 2.19
N ILE A 74 8.42 14.18 1.88
CA ILE A 74 7.52 13.31 2.64
C ILE A 74 8.14 12.87 3.98
N ARG A 75 9.47 12.98 4.13
CA ARG A 75 10.22 12.64 5.33
C ARG A 75 10.85 13.86 6.00
N HIS A 76 11.05 13.76 7.31
CA HIS A 76 11.86 14.72 8.07
C HIS A 76 13.33 14.64 7.66
N ASN A 77 14.13 15.61 8.11
CA ASN A 77 15.56 15.69 7.80
C ASN A 77 16.36 14.47 8.29
N ASP A 78 15.82 13.67 9.21
CA ASP A 78 16.41 12.40 9.62
C ASP A 78 16.29 11.30 8.56
N GLY A 79 15.49 11.50 7.50
CA GLY A 79 15.25 10.53 6.44
C GLY A 79 14.50 9.27 6.88
N ILE A 80 14.02 9.19 8.12
CA ILE A 80 13.37 8.00 8.70
C ILE A 80 11.89 8.29 8.96
N HIS A 81 11.57 9.40 9.63
CA HIS A 81 10.19 9.70 10.03
C HIS A 81 9.46 10.48 8.93
N PHE A 82 8.16 10.24 8.78
CA PHE A 82 7.34 10.99 7.85
C PHE A 82 7.00 12.37 8.41
N THR A 83 6.97 13.40 7.55
CA THR A 83 6.45 14.71 7.91
C THR A 83 4.93 14.66 8.10
N PRO A 84 4.31 15.69 8.70
CA PRO A 84 2.85 15.83 8.68
C PRO A 84 2.25 15.77 7.26
N TYR A 85 2.99 16.24 6.25
CA TYR A 85 2.59 16.11 4.86
C TYR A 85 2.66 14.66 4.36
N GLY A 86 3.77 13.95 4.64
CA GLY A 86 3.91 12.52 4.34
C GLY A 86 2.81 11.68 4.99
N HIS A 87 2.48 11.94 6.26
CA HIS A 87 1.37 11.29 6.95
C HIS A 87 0.02 11.52 6.26
N ARG A 88 -0.27 12.75 5.81
CA ARG A 88 -1.51 13.04 5.05
C ARG A 88 -1.58 12.24 3.75
N LEU A 89 -0.48 12.11 3.03
CA LEU A 89 -0.41 11.31 1.81
C LEU A 89 -0.66 9.83 2.09
N ILE A 90 -0.03 9.27 3.13
CA ILE A 90 -0.26 7.88 3.57
C ILE A 90 -1.74 7.67 3.92
N THR A 91 -2.32 8.56 4.72
CA THR A 91 -3.74 8.47 5.11
C THR A 91 -4.66 8.50 3.88
N ALA A 92 -4.40 9.36 2.90
CA ALA A 92 -5.19 9.43 1.67
C ALA A 92 -5.10 8.12 0.88
N GLN A 93 -3.90 7.55 0.71
CA GLN A 93 -3.72 6.28 0.00
C GLN A 93 -4.40 5.11 0.70
N VAL A 94 -4.32 5.05 2.03
CA VAL A 94 -5.01 4.01 2.82
C VAL A 94 -6.53 4.15 2.70
N ALA A 95 -7.05 5.37 2.84
CA ALA A 95 -8.49 5.63 2.71
C ALA A 95 -9.01 5.26 1.32
N ASP A 96 -8.29 5.65 0.27
CA ASP A 96 -8.63 5.31 -1.11
C ASP A 96 -8.60 3.79 -1.31
N HIS A 97 -7.54 3.10 -0.86
CA HIS A 97 -7.44 1.65 -0.96
C HIS A 97 -8.58 0.93 -0.22
N MET A 98 -8.93 1.38 0.98
CA MET A 98 -10.06 0.83 1.74
C MET A 98 -11.40 1.04 1.03
N ALA A 99 -11.62 2.19 0.39
CA ALA A 99 -12.84 2.45 -0.36
C ALA A 99 -13.00 1.51 -1.57
N HIS A 100 -11.92 1.19 -2.27
CA HIS A 100 -11.95 0.24 -3.39
C HIS A 100 -12.29 -1.18 -2.93
N LEU A 101 -11.80 -1.60 -1.75
CA LEU A 101 -12.13 -2.91 -1.18
C LEU A 101 -13.59 -3.05 -0.73
N GLN A 102 -14.32 -1.95 -0.58
CA GLN A 102 -15.74 -1.95 -0.19
C GLN A 102 -16.69 -2.03 -1.39
N GLN A 103 -16.21 -1.84 -2.63
CA GLN A 103 -17.09 -1.94 -3.78
C GLN A 103 -17.53 -3.40 -3.97
N PRO A 104 -18.84 -3.69 -4.02
CA PRO A 104 -19.32 -4.98 -4.45
C PRO A 104 -18.80 -5.19 -5.87
N GLN A 105 -18.12 -6.31 -6.13
CA GLN A 105 -17.70 -6.62 -7.49
C GLN A 105 -18.93 -6.57 -8.39
N PRO A 106 -18.88 -5.85 -9.53
CA PRO A 106 -19.96 -5.94 -10.50
C PRO A 106 -20.08 -7.42 -10.92
N PRO A 107 -21.31 -7.94 -11.07
CA PRO A 107 -21.50 -9.32 -11.51
C PRO A 107 -20.77 -9.51 -12.84
N SER A 108 -19.86 -10.49 -12.87
CA SER A 108 -19.20 -10.94 -14.08
C SER A 108 -20.29 -11.36 -15.07
N ASN A 109 -20.49 -10.59 -16.15
CA ASN A 109 -21.38 -11.02 -17.22
C ASN A 109 -20.77 -12.24 -17.90
N ILE A 110 -21.16 -13.43 -17.43
CA ILE A 110 -20.95 -14.70 -18.13
C ILE A 110 -22.00 -14.74 -19.23
N ASN A 111 -21.66 -14.17 -20.39
CA ASN A 111 -22.30 -14.47 -21.67
C ASN A 111 -21.32 -14.08 -22.78
N SER A 112 -20.36 -14.95 -23.03
CA SER A 112 -19.67 -15.03 -24.33
C SER A 112 -19.75 -16.48 -24.78
N THR A 113 -20.85 -16.78 -25.47
CA THR A 113 -21.08 -17.99 -26.23
C THR A 113 -20.01 -18.12 -27.32
N THR A 114 -19.21 -19.17 -27.18
CA THR A 114 -18.46 -19.94 -28.19
C THR A 114 -18.42 -19.43 -29.63
N SER A 115 -17.20 -19.16 -30.11
CA SER A 115 -16.71 -19.64 -31.42
C SER A 115 -15.18 -19.84 -31.31
N PRO A 116 -14.61 -20.94 -31.83
CA PRO A 116 -13.20 -21.26 -31.65
C PRO A 116 -12.37 -20.54 -32.71
N SER A 117 -11.41 -19.73 -32.29
CA SER A 117 -10.26 -19.39 -33.14
C SER A 117 -9.04 -19.16 -32.28
N SER A 118 -8.00 -19.92 -32.62
CA SER A 118 -6.67 -19.88 -32.04
C SER A 118 -6.06 -18.49 -32.12
N ASN A 119 -5.61 -17.95 -30.99
CA ASN A 119 -4.31 -17.31 -30.89
C ASN A 119 -3.97 -17.03 -29.42
N ASN A 120 -2.87 -17.60 -28.94
CA ASN A 120 -2.24 -17.27 -27.67
C ASN A 120 -1.87 -15.79 -27.66
N LYS A 121 -2.72 -14.97 -27.04
CA LYS A 121 -2.35 -13.61 -26.64
C LYS A 121 -2.21 -13.64 -25.12
N LEU A 122 -0.96 -13.46 -24.67
CA LEU A 122 -0.60 -13.23 -23.28
C LEU A 122 -1.63 -12.28 -22.64
N VAL A 123 -2.35 -12.77 -21.64
CA VAL A 123 -3.15 -11.93 -20.76
C VAL A 123 -2.15 -11.13 -19.92
N VAL A 124 -1.85 -9.93 -20.40
CA VAL A 124 -1.12 -8.91 -19.65
C VAL A 124 -2.03 -8.53 -18.48
N THR A 125 -1.67 -8.96 -17.28
CA THR A 125 -2.29 -8.48 -16.04
C THR A 125 -2.26 -6.96 -16.04
N GLU A 126 -3.43 -6.33 -16.03
CA GLU A 126 -3.56 -4.88 -16.03
C GLU A 126 -2.73 -4.30 -14.89
N ARG A 127 -1.68 -3.54 -15.23
CA ARG A 127 -1.05 -2.62 -14.30
C ARG A 127 -2.12 -1.60 -13.92
N THR A 128 -2.60 -1.65 -12.69
CA THR A 128 -3.37 -0.57 -12.08
C THR A 128 -2.48 0.67 -12.03
N ASN A 129 -2.54 1.50 -13.07
CA ASN A 129 -1.94 2.81 -13.09
C ASN A 129 -2.69 3.68 -12.07
N PHE A 130 -2.12 3.83 -10.88
CA PHE A 130 -2.55 4.83 -9.92
C PHE A 130 -2.24 6.22 -10.49
N GLY A 131 -3.21 6.81 -11.18
CA GLY A 131 -3.21 8.24 -11.45
C GLY A 131 -3.40 9.06 -10.18
N PRO A 132 -3.20 10.39 -10.21
CA PRO A 132 -3.43 11.26 -9.06
C PRO A 132 -4.93 11.25 -8.70
N SER A 133 -5.30 10.46 -7.68
CA SER A 133 -6.65 10.39 -7.12
C SER A 133 -7.08 11.77 -6.60
N THR A 134 -8.09 12.35 -7.24
CA THR A 134 -8.70 13.65 -6.88
C THR A 134 -9.81 13.51 -5.84
N GLN A 135 -10.26 12.29 -5.50
CA GLN A 135 -11.40 12.09 -4.61
C GLN A 135 -11.02 12.11 -3.12
N GLY A 136 -9.91 11.46 -2.73
CA GLY A 136 -9.39 11.54 -1.36
C GLY A 136 -9.01 12.97 -0.97
N TYR A 137 -8.41 13.72 -1.93
CA TYR A 137 -8.00 15.12 -1.74
C TYR A 137 -9.21 16.06 -1.53
N LYS A 138 -10.30 15.86 -2.29
CA LYS A 138 -11.53 16.66 -2.16
C LYS A 138 -12.20 16.49 -0.80
N LYS A 139 -12.23 15.27 -0.23
CA LYS A 139 -12.80 15.04 1.11
C LYS A 139 -11.94 15.65 2.22
N PHE A 140 -10.60 15.64 2.10
CA PHE A 140 -9.74 16.26 3.10
C PHE A 140 -9.92 17.79 3.16
N HIS A 141 -10.17 18.45 2.03
CA HIS A 141 -10.45 19.89 2.02
C HIS A 141 -11.80 20.26 2.66
N GLN A 142 -12.79 19.36 2.68
CA GLN A 142 -14.03 19.59 3.45
C GLN A 142 -13.81 19.56 4.97
N PHE A 143 -12.70 18.99 5.46
CA PHE A 143 -12.33 19.07 6.88
C PHE A 143 -11.66 20.39 7.27
N LYS A 144 -11.23 21.23 6.31
CA LYS A 144 -10.63 22.53 6.62
C LYS A 144 -11.63 23.58 7.14
N ASP A 145 -12.93 23.36 6.93
CA ASP A 145 -13.97 24.27 7.42
C ASP A 145 -14.51 23.92 8.81
N ARG A 146 -13.91 22.92 9.50
CA ARG A 146 -14.19 22.64 10.92
C ARG A 146 -12.91 22.72 11.74
N ASN A 147 -12.37 23.94 11.81
CA ASN A 147 -11.36 24.37 12.79
C ASN A 147 -11.76 23.97 14.23
N ARG A 148 -11.25 22.83 14.73
CA ARG A 148 -10.99 22.58 16.16
C ARG A 148 -9.82 21.61 16.32
N TYR A 149 -8.62 22.01 15.92
CA TYR A 149 -7.40 21.43 16.50
C TYR A 149 -6.78 22.49 17.42
N LYS A 150 -7.06 22.38 18.72
CA LYS A 150 -6.26 23.06 19.75
C LYS A 150 -5.00 22.21 19.95
N PRO A 151 -3.79 22.77 19.82
CA PRO A 151 -2.58 22.02 20.15
C PRO A 151 -2.48 21.86 21.68
N PHE A 152 -2.33 20.62 22.15
CA PHE A 152 -1.88 20.35 23.50
C PHE A 152 -0.35 20.50 23.52
N TYR A 153 0.12 21.68 23.90
CA TYR A 153 1.45 21.82 24.49
C TYR A 153 1.25 21.98 26.00
N ARG A 154 1.76 21.04 26.79
CA ARG A 154 2.21 21.34 28.15
C ARG A 154 3.63 20.78 28.28
N LEU A 155 4.50 21.68 28.72
CA LEU A 155 5.92 21.50 29.05
C LEU A 155 6.10 20.39 30.10
#